data_AF-A0A1H7VR05-F1
#
_entry.id   AF-A0A1H7VR05-F1
#
_cell.length_a   1.000
_cell.length_b   1.000
_cell.length_c   1.000
_cell.angle_alpha   90.00
_cell.angle_beta   90.00
_cell.angle_gamma   90.00
#
_symmetry.space_group_name_H-M   'P 1'
#
loop_
_entity.id
_entity.type
_entity.pdbx_description
1 polymer ?
#
loop_
_entity_poly.entity_id
_entity_poly.type
_entity_poly.pdbx_seq_one_letter_code
_entity_poly.pdbx_strand_id
1 'polypeptide(L)'
;MRADLVPFIIHGPAQICFSGGRTSGFMLHEILCANHGLPADCFVVFQNTGKEREETLAFIDECARRWGVPVTWLEWTGSLRVSRNVSVRIAS
;
A
#
# COMPACT_ATOMS: atom_id res chain seq x y z
N MET A 1 21.72 -12.95 -15.56
CA MET A 1 20.54 -13.18 -14.71
C MET A 1 19.38 -12.46 -15.36
N ARG A 2 18.21 -13.09 -15.53
CA ARG A 2 17.06 -12.33 -16.04
C ARG A 2 16.52 -11.45 -14.91
N ALA A 3 16.17 -10.20 -15.23
CA ALA A 3 15.76 -9.21 -14.23
C ALA A 3 14.45 -9.58 -13.50
N ASP A 4 13.64 -10.45 -14.09
CA ASP A 4 12.37 -10.98 -13.56
C ASP A 4 12.54 -12.01 -12.42
N LEU A 5 13.77 -12.40 -12.09
CA LEU A 5 14.07 -13.38 -11.03
C LEU A 5 14.70 -12.75 -9.78
N VAL A 6 14.90 -11.44 -9.76
CA VAL A 6 15.44 -10.74 -8.57
C VAL A 6 14.26 -10.42 -7.64
N PRO A 7 14.27 -10.91 -6.38
CA PRO A 7 13.19 -10.63 -5.45
C PRO A 7 12.93 -9.13 -5.29
N PHE A 8 11.67 -8.77 -5.13
CA PHE A 8 11.21 -7.40 -4.88
C PHE A 8 11.45 -6.38 -6.01
N ILE A 9 12.09 -6.75 -7.12
CA ILE A 9 12.03 -5.95 -8.36
C ILE A 9 10.61 -6.04 -8.91
N ILE A 10 9.96 -4.90 -9.08
CA ILE A 10 8.59 -4.82 -9.58
C ILE A 10 8.59 -4.11 -10.93
N HIS A 11 8.07 -4.80 -11.93
CA HIS A 11 7.73 -4.19 -13.22
C HIS A 11 6.27 -3.75 -13.14
N GLY A 12 6.03 -2.46 -13.30
CA GLY A 12 4.68 -1.92 -13.31
C GLY A 12 3.94 -2.20 -14.64
N PRO A 13 2.65 -1.84 -14.70
CA PRO A 13 1.89 -1.20 -13.63
C PRO A 13 1.54 -2.19 -12.51
N ALA A 14 1.68 -1.77 -11.25
CA ALA A 14 1.42 -2.65 -10.11
C ALA A 14 0.76 -1.94 -8.91
N GLN A 15 -0.04 -2.69 -8.16
CA GLN A 15 -0.60 -2.27 -6.88
C GLN A 15 0.09 -3.03 -5.74
N ILE A 16 0.61 -2.30 -4.75
CA ILE A 16 1.27 -2.85 -3.58
C ILE A 16 0.36 -2.63 -2.37
N CYS A 17 -0.23 -3.71 -1.85
CA CYS A 17 -1.11 -3.64 -0.69
C CYS A 17 -0.29 -3.57 0.60
N PHE A 18 -0.30 -2.41 1.25
CA PHE A 18 0.37 -2.18 2.54
C PHE A 18 -0.67 -2.07 3.65
N SER A 19 -0.87 -3.15 4.41
CA SER A 19 -1.89 -3.24 5.45
C SER A 19 -1.54 -2.58 6.80
N GLY A 20 -0.37 -1.94 6.92
CA GLY A 20 0.15 -1.42 8.20
C GLY A 20 0.65 -2.48 9.18
N GLY A 21 0.78 -3.73 8.73
CA GLY A 21 1.37 -4.81 9.51
C GLY A 21 2.89 -4.94 9.32
N ARG A 22 3.55 -5.64 10.24
CA ARG A 22 5.01 -5.86 10.19
C ARG A 22 5.46 -6.49 8.86
N THR A 23 4.75 -7.53 8.41
CA THR A 23 5.13 -8.27 7.19
C THR A 23 4.92 -7.42 5.93
N SER A 24 3.80 -6.71 5.83
CA SER A 24 3.53 -5.85 4.67
C SER A 24 4.43 -4.61 4.65
N GLY A 25 4.78 -4.07 5.82
CA GLY A 25 5.79 -3.01 5.95
C GLY A 25 7.19 -3.48 5.56
N PHE A 26 7.60 -4.67 5.99
CA PHE A 26 8.86 -5.28 5.56
C PHE A 26 8.90 -5.49 4.05
N MET A 27 7.83 -6.05 3.47
CA MET A 27 7.73 -6.23 2.02
C MET A 27 7.83 -4.89 1.26
N LEU A 28 7.14 -3.85 1.71
CA LEU A 28 7.22 -2.53 1.09
C LEU A 28 8.64 -1.96 1.18
N HIS A 29 9.29 -2.06 2.34
CA HIS A 29 10.68 -1.63 2.51
C HIS A 29 11.62 -2.31 1.50
N GLU A 30 11.56 -3.63 1.37
CA GLU A 30 12.41 -4.38 0.43
C GLU A 30 12.15 -4.00 -1.03
N ILE A 31 10.88 -3.76 -1.40
CA ILE A 31 10.52 -3.25 -2.73
C ILE A 31 11.18 -1.89 -2.98
N LEU A 32 11.08 -0.95 -2.03
CA LEU A 32 11.67 0.37 -2.18
C LEU A 32 13.20 0.30 -2.28
N CYS A 33 13.85 -0.54 -1.47
CA CYS A 33 15.29 -0.75 -1.53
C CYS A 33 15.73 -1.34 -2.89
N ALA A 34 15.03 -2.35 -3.38
CA ALA A 34 15.39 -3.02 -4.63
C ALA A 34 15.18 -2.15 -5.88
N ASN A 35 14.18 -1.25 -5.86
CA ASN A 35 13.82 -0.41 -7.02
C ASN A 35 14.31 1.04 -6.89
N HIS A 36 15.12 1.35 -5.88
CA HIS A 36 15.61 2.71 -5.57
C HIS A 36 14.48 3.75 -5.41
N GLY A 37 13.41 3.34 -4.72
CA GLY A 37 12.16 4.08 -4.59
C GLY A 37 10.99 3.33 -5.20
N LEU A 38 9.84 4.00 -5.28
CA LEU A 38 8.64 3.44 -5.91
C LEU A 38 8.71 3.68 -7.44
N PRO A 39 8.56 2.64 -8.28
CA PRO A 39 8.44 2.83 -9.73
C PRO A 39 7.24 3.72 -10.11
N ALA A 40 7.36 4.47 -11.20
CA ALA A 40 6.41 5.54 -11.55
C ALA A 40 4.96 5.09 -11.80
N ASP A 41 4.75 3.84 -12.22
CA ASP A 41 3.46 3.21 -12.51
C ASP A 41 3.04 2.20 -11.43
N CYS A 42 3.67 2.27 -10.25
CA CYS A 42 3.32 1.50 -9.08
C CYS A 42 2.61 2.37 -8.03
N PHE A 43 1.64 1.78 -7.34
CA PHE A 43 0.87 2.47 -6.29
C PHE A 43 0.89 1.67 -5.00
N VAL A 44 1.29 2.30 -3.90
CA VAL A 44 1.12 1.72 -2.55
C VAL A 44 -0.28 2.07 -2.07
N VAL A 45 -1.02 1.06 -1.61
CA VAL A 45 -2.43 1.23 -1.24
C VAL A 45 -2.72 0.61 0.12
N PHE A 46 -3.42 1.36 0.96
CA PHE A 46 -3.98 0.89 2.22
C PHE A 46 -5.52 0.87 2.16
N GLN A 47 -6.13 -0.21 2.63
CA GLN A 47 -7.58 -0.37 2.66
C GLN A 47 -8.10 -0.11 4.09
N ASN A 48 -8.50 1.14 4.35
CA ASN A 48 -9.03 1.58 5.63
C ASN A 48 -10.51 1.19 5.76
N THR A 49 -10.81 0.30 6.70
CA THR A 49 -12.18 -0.13 7.03
C THR A 49 -12.89 0.81 8.00
N GLY A 50 -12.19 1.79 8.58
CA GLY A 50 -12.70 2.66 9.63
C GLY A 50 -12.76 1.97 11.01
N LYS A 51 -12.10 0.83 11.18
CA LYS A 51 -12.04 0.04 12.44
C LYS A 51 -10.62 -0.23 12.92
N GLU A 52 -9.64 0.32 12.22
CA GLU A 52 -8.23 0.16 12.48
C GLU A 52 -7.84 0.90 13.75
N ARG A 53 -6.81 0.39 14.40
CA ARG A 53 -6.24 1.06 15.56
C ARG A 53 -5.49 2.30 15.11
N GLU A 54 -5.55 3.36 15.90
CA GLU A 54 -4.84 4.62 15.63
C GLU A 54 -3.34 4.40 15.44
N GLU A 55 -2.75 3.47 16.20
CA GLU A 55 -1.33 3.13 16.07
C GLU A 55 -0.98 2.50 14.71
N THR A 56 -1.92 1.78 14.08
CA THR A 56 -1.75 1.27 12.71
C THR A 56 -1.71 2.43 11.72
N LEU A 57 -2.61 3.41 11.89
CA LEU A 57 -2.69 4.57 11.01
C LEU A 57 -1.42 5.43 11.12
N ALA A 58 -0.99 5.71 12.35
CA ALA A 58 0.25 6.44 12.63
C ALA A 58 1.49 5.71 12.10
N PHE A 59 1.52 4.38 12.19
CA PHE A 59 2.61 3.58 11.62
C PHE A 59 2.68 3.69 10.09
N ILE A 60 1.54 3.63 9.40
CA ILE A 60 1.48 3.77 7.93
C ILE A 60 1.95 5.17 7.52
N ASP A 61 1.46 6.21 8.19
CA ASP A 61 1.85 7.61 7.94
C ASP A 61 3.35 7.82 8.13
N GLU A 62 3.91 7.28 9.21
CA GLU A 62 5.34 7.41 9.49
C GLU A 62 6.20 6.65 8.46
N CYS A 63 5.77 5.48 8.01
CA CYS A 63 6.40 4.76 6.90
C CYS A 63 6.38 5.58 5.60
N ALA A 64 5.22 6.14 5.23
CA ALA A 64 5.05 6.96 4.04
C ALA A 64 6.00 8.18 4.06
N ARG A 65 6.03 8.90 5.18
CA ARG A 65 6.87 10.08 5.39
C ARG A 65 8.37 9.76 5.41
N ARG A 66 8.78 8.74 6.16
CA ARG A 66 10.21 8.37 6.28
C ARG A 66 10.78 7.83 4.98
N TRP A 67 10.00 7.06 4.24
CA TRP A 67 10.47 6.47 2.98
C TRP A 67 10.19 7.34 1.76
N GLY A 68 9.49 8.47 1.93
CA GLY A 68 9.16 9.38 0.84
C GLY A 68 8.25 8.73 -0.21
N VAL A 69 7.35 7.85 0.22
CA VAL A 69 6.44 7.10 -0.67
C VAL A 69 4.99 7.47 -0.37
N PRO A 70 4.20 7.90 -1.37
CA PRO A 70 2.78 8.16 -1.16
C PRO A 70 2.03 6.85 -0.94
N VAL A 71 1.17 6.81 0.08
CA VAL A 71 0.22 5.72 0.31
C VAL A 71 -1.17 6.23 -0.08
N THR A 72 -1.81 5.56 -1.02
CA THR A 72 -3.19 5.84 -1.40
C THR A 72 -4.14 5.17 -0.42
N TRP A 73 -5.03 5.94 0.19
CA TRP A 73 -5.99 5.44 1.17
C TRP A 73 -7.31 5.11 0.50
N LEU A 74 -7.71 3.84 0.56
CA LEU A 74 -9.04 3.38 0.15
C LEU A 74 -9.92 3.26 1.38
N GLU A 75 -10.85 4.18 1.50
CA GLU A 75 -11.67 4.36 2.68
C GLU A 75 -13.05 3.76 2.48
N TRP A 76 -13.42 2.80 3.31
CA TRP A 76 -14.75 2.20 3.26
C TRP A 76 -15.84 3.24 3.52
N THR A 77 -16.87 3.28 2.64
CA THR A 77 -17.93 4.28 2.73
C THR A 77 -19.18 3.82 3.50
N GLY A 78 -19.14 2.65 4.15
CA GLY A 78 -20.27 2.14 4.94
C GLY A 78 -21.42 1.53 4.15
N SER A 79 -21.38 1.56 2.81
CA SER A 79 -22.45 1.03 1.96
C SER A 79 -22.32 -0.47 1.76
N LEU A 80 -23.03 -1.25 2.58
CA LEU A 80 -23.35 -2.65 2.32
C LEU A 80 -24.64 -2.73 1.50
N ARG A 81 -24.70 -2.11 0.31
CA ARG A 81 -25.75 -2.51 -0.62
C ARG A 81 -25.52 -3.99 -0.93
N VAL A 82 -26.53 -4.83 -0.70
CA VAL A 82 -26.54 -6.28 -0.98
C VAL A 82 -26.30 -6.50 -2.48
N SER A 83 -25.05 -6.36 -2.87
CA SER A 83 -24.51 -6.43 -4.21
C SER A 83 -23.05 -6.83 -4.03
N ARG A 84 -22.48 -7.55 -4.99
CA ARG A 84 -21.12 -8.12 -4.91
C ARG A 84 -19.98 -7.09 -4.80
N ASN A 85 -20.29 -5.82 -4.60
CA ASN A 85 -19.36 -4.69 -4.71
C ASN A 85 -19.24 -3.94 -3.38
N VAL A 86 -18.01 -3.68 -2.94
CA VAL A 86 -17.69 -2.79 -1.82
C VAL A 86 -17.42 -1.39 -2.35
N SER A 87 -18.01 -0.36 -1.73
CA SER A 87 -17.75 1.04 -2.08
C SER A 87 -16.62 1.60 -1.23
N VAL A 88 -15.65 2.25 -1.88
CA VAL A 88 -14.53 2.95 -1.25
C VAL A 88 -14.37 4.35 -1.85
N ARG A 89 -13.86 5.31 -1.07
CA ARG A 89 -13.37 6.60 -1.57
C ARG A 89 -11.84 6.60 -1.55
N ILE A 90 -11.22 7.22 -2.56
CA ILE A 90 -9.79 7.49 -2.54
C ILE A 90 -9.59 8.77 -1.72
N ALA A 91 -8.80 8.68 -0.65
CA ALA A 91 -8.31 9.85 0.07
C ALA A 91 -6.86 10.13 -0.36
N SER A 92 -6.61 11.38 -0.76
CA SER A 92 -5.32 11.93 -1.16
C SER A 92 -4.72 12.80 -0.06
#